data_AF-A0A6L3ZK20-F1
#
_entry.id   AF-A0A6L3ZK20-F1
#
_cell.length_a   1.000
_cell.length_b   1.000
_cell.length_c   1.000
_cell.angle_alpha   90.00
_cell.angle_beta   90.00
_cell.angle_gamma   90.00
#
_symmetry.space_group_name_H-M   'P 1'
#
loop_
_entity.id
_entity.type
_entity.pdbx_description
1 polymer ?
#
loop_
_entity_poly.entity_id
_entity_poly.type
_entity_poly.pdbx_seq_one_letter_code
_entity_poly.pdbx_strand_id
1 'polypeptide(L)' 'MAKKDITPLQLVNKIRENQNNNKSLKSLFASQFLGKMSPDELNGLKKSIDKIMDKQKQQEVDTHIEYLKSLGYKVSK' A
#
# COMPACT_ATOMS: atom_id res chain seq x y z
N MET A 1 23.61 -21.02 -11.68
CA MET A 1 22.55 -20.08 -12.12
C MET A 1 22.59 -18.88 -11.19
N ALA A 2 22.87 -17.68 -11.69
CA ALA A 2 22.82 -16.48 -10.86
C ALA A 2 21.38 -16.31 -10.33
N LYS A 3 21.23 -16.14 -9.01
CA LYS A 3 19.93 -15.94 -8.37
C LYS A 3 19.41 -14.59 -8.87
N LYS A 4 18.43 -14.61 -9.78
CA LYS A 4 17.84 -13.38 -10.34
C LYS A 4 17.23 -12.57 -9.20
N ASP A 5 17.66 -11.32 -9.03
CA ASP A 5 17.09 -10.43 -8.03
C ASP A 5 15.58 -10.27 -8.24
N ILE A 6 14.82 -10.33 -7.15
CA ILE A 6 13.37 -10.16 -7.18
C ILE A 6 13.06 -8.70 -7.45
N THR A 7 12.28 -8.41 -8.49
CA THR A 7 11.84 -7.04 -8.78
C THR A 7 10.65 -6.63 -7.90
N PRO A 8 10.45 -5.33 -7.63
CA PRO A 8 9.28 -4.86 -6.89
C PRO A 8 7.95 -5.31 -7.50
N LEU A 9 7.85 -5.33 -8.84
CA LEU A 9 6.64 -5.76 -9.53
C LEU A 9 6.35 -7.25 -9.30
N GLN A 10 7.38 -8.11 -9.26
CA GLN A 10 7.22 -9.52 -8.95
C GLN A 10 6.69 -9.71 -7.52
N LEU A 11 7.18 -8.93 -6.55
CA LEU A 11 6.69 -8.97 -5.17
C LEU A 11 5.22 -8.52 -5.09
N VAL A 12 4.86 -7.42 -5.76
CA VAL A 12 3.48 -6.91 -5.82
C VAL A 12 2.54 -7.95 -6.41
N ASN A 13 2.92 -8.59 -7.53
CA ASN A 13 2.10 -9.64 -8.14
C ASN A 13 1.92 -10.83 -7.19
N LYS A 14 2.96 -11.22 -6.46
CA LYS A 14 2.86 -12.30 -5.48
C LYS A 14 1.93 -11.95 -4.31
N ILE A 15 1.94 -10.70 -3.85
CA ILE A 15 0.98 -10.21 -2.85
C ILE A 15 -0.45 -10.29 -3.41
N ARG A 16 -0.68 -9.80 -4.63
CA ARG A 16 -2.00 -9.79 -5.29
C ARG A 16 -2.59 -11.20 -5.48
N GLU A 17 -1.79 -12.15 -5.95
CA GLU A 17 -2.18 -13.56 -6.12
C GLU A 17 -2.63 -14.21 -4.79
N ASN A 18 -2.10 -13.70 -3.67
CA ASN A 18 -2.37 -14.20 -2.33
C ASN A 18 -3.38 -13.36 -1.56
N GLN A 19 -4.09 -12.44 -2.20
CA GLN A 19 -5.24 -11.76 -1.61
C GLN A 19 -6.50 -12.63 -1.67
N ASN A 20 -7.40 -12.44 -0.71
CA ASN A 20 -8.77 -12.95 -0.72
C ASN A 20 -9.74 -11.89 -1.28
N ASN A 21 -11.04 -12.19 -1.27
CA ASN A 21 -12.07 -11.28 -1.80
C ASN A 21 -12.15 -9.94 -1.05
N ASN A 22 -11.74 -9.91 0.22
CA ASN A 22 -11.69 -8.69 1.05
C ASN A 22 -10.37 -7.92 0.87
N LYS A 23 -9.55 -8.28 -0.12
CA LYS A 23 -8.22 -7.69 -0.42
C LYS A 23 -7.20 -7.83 0.71
N SER A 24 -7.48 -8.58 1.77
CA SER A 24 -6.49 -9.02 2.76
C SER A 24 -5.74 -10.26 2.27
N LEU A 25 -4.60 -10.59 2.89
CA LEU A 25 -3.89 -11.82 2.56
C LEU A 25 -4.69 -13.07 2.98
N LYS A 26 -4.60 -14.14 2.19
CA LYS A 26 -5.07 -15.49 2.56
C LYS A 26 -4.37 -15.94 3.84
N SER A 27 -5.11 -16.56 4.76
CA SER A 27 -4.61 -16.94 6.10
C SER A 27 -3.31 -17.76 6.05
N LEU A 28 -3.25 -18.77 5.17
CA LEU A 28 -2.07 -19.61 4.99
C LEU A 28 -0.85 -18.80 4.54
N PHE A 29 -1.02 -17.92 3.54
CA PHE A 29 0.06 -17.08 3.04
C PHE A 29 0.52 -16.08 4.09
N ALA A 30 -0.41 -15.43 4.80
CA ALA A 30 -0.07 -14.51 5.89
C ALA A 30 0.78 -15.20 6.97
N SER A 31 0.39 -16.41 7.39
CA SER A 31 1.12 -17.18 8.41
C SER A 31 2.52 -17.59 7.93
N GLN A 32 2.67 -18.01 6.67
CA GLN A 32 3.96 -18.46 6.13
C GLN A 32 4.89 -17.33 5.69
N PHE A 33 4.33 -16.16 5.39
CA PHE A 33 5.08 -14.98 4.94
C PHE A 33 5.30 -13.98 6.08
N LEU A 34 4.23 -13.35 6.57
CA LEU A 34 4.32 -12.36 7.65
C LEU A 34 4.74 -13.02 8.98
N GLY A 35 4.36 -14.28 9.21
CA GLY A 35 4.78 -15.02 10.41
C GLY A 35 6.28 -15.33 10.49
N LYS A 36 7.06 -15.08 9.43
CA LYS A 36 8.53 -15.18 9.45
C LYS A 36 9.21 -13.89 9.89
N MET A 37 8.46 -12.81 10.03
CA MET A 37 8.96 -11.50 10.44
C MET A 37 8.79 -11.33 11.95
N SER A 38 9.71 -10.61 12.57
CA SER A 38 9.60 -10.20 13.97
C SER A 38 8.52 -9.13 14.19
N PRO A 39 8.04 -8.92 15.43
CA PRO A 39 7.10 -7.85 15.74
C PRO A 39 7.58 -6.46 15.32
N ASP A 40 8.88 -6.16 15.47
CA ASP A 40 9.45 -4.87 15.11
C ASP A 40 9.47 -4.65 13.59
N GLU A 41 9.79 -5.68 12.81
CA GLU A 41 9.74 -5.61 11.34
C GLU A 41 8.31 -5.44 10.84
N LEU A 42 7.34 -6.15 11.43
CA LEU A 42 5.92 -6.00 11.10
C LEU A 42 5.43 -4.59 11.42
N ASN A 43 5.81 -4.03 12.57
CA ASN A 43 5.48 -2.65 12.94
C ASN A 43 6.14 -1.63 12.01
N GLY A 44 7.39 -1.86 11.59
CA GLY A 44 8.08 -1.02 10.61
C GLY A 44 7.41 -1.04 9.23
N LEU A 45 6.99 -2.22 8.78
CA LEU A 45 6.24 -2.38 7.53
C LEU A 45 4.90 -1.66 7.61
N LYS A 46 4.16 -1.82 8.72
CA LYS A 46 2.89 -1.12 8.96
C LYS A 46 3.06 0.40 8.86
N LYS A 47 4.04 0.98 9.54
CA LYS A 47 4.33 2.44 9.46
C LYS A 47 4.59 2.91 8.02
N SER A 48 5.28 2.11 7.23
CA SER A 48 5.57 2.44 5.83
C SER A 48 4.30 2.38 4.97
N ILE A 49 3.41 1.42 5.21
CA ILE A 49 2.10 1.32 4.56
C ILE A 49 1.24 2.53 4.92
N ASP A 50 1.12 2.87 6.21
CA ASP A 50 0.31 3.99 6.70
C ASP A 50 0.74 5.31 6.04
N LYS A 51 2.05 5.57 5.94
CA LYS A 51 2.60 6.76 5.28
C LYS A 51 2.19 6.86 3.80
N ILE A 52 2.13 5.75 3.08
CA ILE A 52 1.72 5.74 1.67
C ILE A 52 0.22 5.96 1.55
N MET A 53 -0.59 5.36 2.44
CA MET A 53 -2.03 5.59 2.47
C MET A 53 -2.36 7.06 2.74
N ASP A 54 -1.67 7.70 3.67
CA ASP A 54 -1.90 9.12 3.98
C ASP A 54 -1.47 10.03 2.82
N LYS A 55 -0.37 9.70 2.14
CA LYS A 55 0.02 10.40 0.91
C LYS A 55 -1.05 10.28 -0.18
N GLN A 56 -1.63 9.09 -0.37
CA GLN A 56 -2.69 8.88 -1.35
C GLN A 56 -3.96 9.68 -1.02
N LYS A 57 -4.37 9.71 0.26
CA LYS A 57 -5.49 10.55 0.71
C LYS A 57 -5.24 12.03 0.42
N GLN A 58 -4.04 12.52 0.71
CA GLN A 58 -3.69 13.91 0.42
C GLN A 58 -3.75 14.21 -1.07
N GLN A 59 -3.25 13.31 -1.92
CA GLN A 59 -3.34 13.46 -3.38
C GLN A 59 -4.81 13.51 -3.86
N GLU A 60 -5.68 12.70 -3.27
CA GLU A 60 -7.12 12.74 -3.57
C GLU A 60 -7.75 14.07 -3.14
N VAL A 61 -7.42 14.57 -1.95
CA VAL A 61 -7.85 15.90 -1.49
C VAL A 61 -7.36 16.99 -2.44
N ASP A 62 -6.09 16.96 -2.82
CA ASP A 62 -5.49 17.94 -3.73
C ASP A 62 -6.21 17.91 -5.10
N THR A 63 -6.50 16.72 -5.62
CA THR A 63 -7.27 16.54 -6.86
C THR A 63 -8.66 17.18 -6.77
N HIS A 64 -9.37 16.98 -5.65
CA HIS A 64 -10.67 17.61 -5.43
C HIS A 64 -10.57 19.13 -5.28
N ILE A 65 -9.53 19.63 -4.61
CA ILE A 65 -9.28 21.08 -4.49
C ILE A 65 -9.04 21.69 -5.86
N GLU A 66 -8.22 21.06 -6.69
CA GLU A 66 -7.93 21.50 -8.06
C GLU A 66 -9.20 21.52 -8.91
N TYR A 67 -10.02 20.47 -8.81
CA TYR A 67 -11.32 20.42 -9.48
C TYR A 67 -12.23 21.57 -9.06
N LEU A 68 -12.39 21.82 -7.76
CA LEU A 68 -13.22 22.92 -7.25
C LEU A 68 -12.69 24.30 -7.67
N LYS A 69 -11.37 24.50 -7.64
CA LYS A 69 -10.74 25.72 -8.14
C LYS A 69 -10.99 25.92 -9.64
N SER A 70 -10.97 24.85 -10.43
CA SER A 70 -11.27 24.90 -11.87
C SER A 70 -12.69 25.39 -12.17
N LEU A 71 -13.62 25.16 -11.23
CA LEU A 71 -15.00 25.63 -11.29
C LEU A 71 -15.19 27.03 -10.69
N GLY A 72 -14.12 27.69 -10.23
CA GLY A 72 -14.16 29.04 -9.66
C GLY A 72 -14.48 29.10 -8.16
N TYR A 73 -14.57 27.96 -7.46
CA TYR A 73 -14.76 27.95 -6.01
C TYR A 73 -13.46 28.30 -5.27
N LYS A 74 -13.58 29.12 -4.22
CA LYS A 74 -12.49 29.37 -3.27
C LYS A 74 -12.55 28.31 -2.18
N VAL A 75 -11.52 27.47 -2.11
CA VAL A 75 -11.38 26.46 -1.06
C VAL A 75 -10.47 27.00 0.05
N SER A 76 -10.96 26.99 1.29
CA SER A 76 -10.18 27.28 2.51
C SER A 76 -10.04 26.04 3.37
N LYS A 77 -8.94 25.97 4.12
CA LYS A 77 -8.65 24.88 5.06
C LYS A 77 -9.50 24.99 6.33
#